data_AF-A0A818CLT2-F1
#
_entry.id   AF-A0A818CLT2-F1
#
_cell.length_a   1.000
_cell.length_b   1.000
_cell.length_c   1.000
_cell.angle_alpha   90.00
_cell.angle_beta   90.00
_cell.angle_gamma   90.00
#
_symmetry.space_group_name_H-M   'P 1'
#
loop_
_entity.id
_entity.type
_entity.pdbx_description
1 polymer ?
#
loop_
_entity_poly.entity_id
_entity_poly.type
_entity_poly.pdbx_seq_one_letter_code
_entity_poly.pdbx_strand_id
1 'polypeptide(L)'
;MANSSVQLIDLPDELLLIIFKKLNNVELLYSLMCINKQLDRILYDSIVTRRLTLIRSSSNRHFFSLRDEMLDRFCLEILPKIHRKIEWLTVESLSMERIFLVDDYSNLCQLDLVSIQWKELERLFDEENFARCHYYSYPYTMKNYDKISNNFPGGLFKCVRQISLFDEHPFQHDFFIKISQAFPFLQKLTLENSQPQN
;
A
#
# COMPACT_ATOMS: atom_id res chain seq x y z
N MET A 1 -51.91 -11.08 9.04
CA MET A 1 -51.04 -10.19 8.25
C MET A 1 -49.92 -11.05 7.70
N ALA A 2 -49.79 -11.14 6.37
CA ALA A 2 -48.71 -11.92 5.76
C ALA A 2 -47.41 -11.11 5.83
N ASN A 3 -46.43 -11.59 6.58
CA ASN A 3 -45.10 -11.00 6.58
C ASN A 3 -44.44 -11.33 5.24
N SER A 4 -44.36 -10.33 4.34
CA SER A 4 -43.47 -10.38 3.20
C SER A 4 -42.04 -10.28 3.71
N SER A 5 -41.24 -11.33 3.50
CA SER A 5 -39.78 -11.24 3.64
C SER A 5 -39.21 -11.03 2.25
N VAL A 6 -38.50 -9.92 2.05
CA VAL A 6 -37.74 -9.65 0.83
C VAL A 6 -36.34 -10.17 1.08
N GLN A 7 -35.84 -11.07 0.23
CA GLN A 7 -34.47 -11.54 0.36
C GLN A 7 -33.51 -10.49 -0.20
N LEU A 8 -32.30 -10.42 0.35
CA LEU A 8 -31.28 -9.47 -0.12
C LEU A 8 -30.99 -9.65 -1.62
N ILE A 9 -30.98 -10.90 -2.09
CA ILE A 9 -30.74 -11.26 -3.50
C ILE A 9 -31.86 -10.82 -4.45
N ASP A 10 -33.05 -10.51 -3.93
CA ASP A 10 -34.17 -10.04 -4.74
C ASP A 10 -34.05 -8.53 -5.05
N LEU A 11 -33.10 -7.83 -4.42
CA LEU A 11 -32.89 -6.41 -4.64
C LEU A 11 -32.10 -6.17 -5.95
N PRO A 12 -32.44 -5.11 -6.70
CA PRO A 12 -31.60 -4.62 -7.80
C PRO A 12 -30.18 -4.27 -7.36
N ASP A 13 -29.21 -4.46 -8.25
CA ASP A 13 -27.79 -4.21 -8.02
C ASP A 13 -27.52 -2.78 -7.52
N GLU A 14 -28.27 -1.78 -7.99
CA GLU A 14 -28.12 -0.39 -7.59
C GLU A 14 -28.44 -0.18 -6.10
N LEU A 15 -29.49 -0.84 -5.60
CA LEU A 15 -29.84 -0.78 -4.18
C LEU A 15 -28.82 -1.53 -3.33
N LEU A 16 -28.34 -2.68 -3.81
CA LEU A 16 -27.28 -3.43 -3.15
C LEU A 16 -25.99 -2.62 -3.03
N LEU A 17 -25.57 -1.93 -4.09
CA LEU A 17 -24.41 -1.03 -4.06
C LEU A 17 -24.58 0.12 -3.05
N ILE A 18 -25.77 0.73 -2.99
CA ILE A 18 -26.07 1.79 -2.02
C ILE A 18 -25.97 1.27 -0.58
N ILE A 19 -26.48 0.07 -0.33
CA ILE A 19 -26.39 -0.58 0.99
C ILE A 19 -24.94 -0.92 1.31
N PHE A 20 -24.22 -1.58 0.40
CA PHE A 20 -22.86 -2.05 0.63
C PHE A 20 -21.88 -0.89 0.86
N LYS A 21 -22.07 0.24 0.17
CA LYS A 21 -21.26 1.45 0.37
C LYS A 21 -21.35 2.02 1.80
N LYS A 22 -22.41 1.70 2.55
CA LYS A 22 -22.61 2.14 3.94
C LYS A 22 -22.06 1.16 4.96
N LEU A 23 -21.67 -0.04 4.54
CA LEU A 23 -21.19 -1.09 5.43
C LEU A 23 -19.66 -1.16 5.42
N ASN A 24 -19.10 -1.82 6.43
CA ASN A 24 -17.68 -2.11 6.46
C ASN A 24 -17.36 -3.10 5.33
N ASN A 25 -16.51 -2.70 4.39
CA ASN A 25 -16.21 -3.50 3.22
C ASN A 25 -15.42 -4.78 3.54
N VAL A 26 -14.60 -4.79 4.59
CA VAL A 26 -13.90 -6.00 5.04
C VAL A 26 -14.89 -7.03 5.58
N GLU A 27 -15.84 -6.60 6.41
CA GLU A 27 -16.89 -7.49 6.92
C GLU A 27 -17.81 -7.99 5.80
N LEU A 28 -18.14 -7.13 4.82
CA LEU A 28 -18.90 -7.52 3.64
C LEU A 28 -18.17 -8.57 2.80
N LEU A 29 -16.93 -8.31 2.42
CA LEU A 29 -16.13 -9.23 1.60
C LEU A 29 -15.94 -10.56 2.32
N TYR A 30 -15.62 -10.52 3.62
CA TYR A 30 -15.53 -11.74 4.41
C TYR A 30 -16.88 -12.48 4.46
N SER A 31 -17.99 -11.79 4.69
CA SER A 31 -19.26 -12.46 4.98
C SER A 31 -19.97 -12.94 3.72
N LEU A 32 -19.82 -12.28 2.58
CA LEU A 32 -20.66 -12.50 1.40
C LEU A 32 -19.92 -13.02 0.18
N MET A 33 -18.60 -12.86 0.11
CA MET A 33 -17.85 -13.27 -1.07
C MET A 33 -17.80 -14.79 -1.19
N CYS A 34 -17.97 -15.29 -2.41
CA CYS A 34 -18.11 -16.69 -2.79
C CYS A 34 -19.41 -17.38 -2.34
N ILE A 35 -20.37 -16.66 -1.75
CA ILE A 35 -21.67 -17.23 -1.36
C ILE A 35 -22.65 -17.23 -2.53
N ASN A 36 -22.67 -16.16 -3.32
CA ASN A 36 -23.62 -16.01 -4.41
C ASN A 36 -22.98 -15.23 -5.57
N LYS A 37 -23.15 -15.74 -6.80
CA LYS A 37 -22.53 -15.16 -8.01
C LYS A 37 -22.97 -13.73 -8.30
N GLN A 38 -24.23 -13.37 -8.01
CA GLN A 38 -24.71 -12.00 -8.18
C GLN A 38 -24.05 -11.06 -7.18
N LEU A 39 -23.97 -11.47 -5.92
CA LEU A 39 -23.29 -10.69 -4.88
C LEU A 39 -21.80 -10.55 -5.20
N ASP A 40 -21.16 -11.61 -5.65
CA ASP A 40 -19.75 -11.58 -6.07
C ASP A 40 -19.51 -10.53 -7.15
N ARG A 41 -20.38 -10.46 -8.18
CA ARG A 41 -20.27 -9.43 -9.24
C ARG A 41 -20.24 -8.02 -8.66
N ILE A 42 -21.09 -7.75 -7.66
CA ILE A 42 -21.19 -6.45 -7.00
C ILE A 42 -20.00 -6.21 -6.06
N LEU A 43 -19.59 -7.22 -5.30
CA LEU A 43 -18.46 -7.15 -4.38
C LEU A 43 -17.12 -7.00 -5.09
N TYR A 44 -16.99 -7.47 -6.33
CA TYR A 44 -15.84 -7.21 -7.18
C TYR A 44 -15.78 -5.78 -7.71
N ASP A 45 -16.81 -4.97 -7.54
CA ASP A 45 -16.81 -3.59 -8.04
C ASP A 45 -15.73 -2.74 -7.33
N SER A 46 -15.12 -1.84 -8.09
CA SER A 46 -14.12 -0.89 -7.58
C SER A 46 -14.66 -0.03 -6.42
N ILE A 47 -15.96 0.25 -6.40
CA ILE A 47 -16.63 1.02 -5.34
C ILE A 47 -16.42 0.34 -3.97
N VAL A 48 -16.41 -1.00 -3.94
CA VAL A 48 -16.23 -1.79 -2.71
C VAL A 48 -14.76 -2.10 -2.45
N THR A 49 -14.01 -2.42 -3.52
CA THR A 49 -12.66 -3.02 -3.41
C THR A 49 -11.51 -2.02 -3.48
N ARG A 50 -11.70 -0.81 -4.01
CA ARG A 50 -10.57 0.13 -4.22
C ARG A 50 -9.86 0.52 -2.94
N ARG A 51 -10.56 0.57 -1.81
CA ARG A 51 -10.01 1.01 -0.53
C ARG A 51 -10.33 -0.02 0.53
N LEU A 52 -9.34 -0.78 0.99
CA LEU A 52 -9.51 -1.86 1.95
C LEU A 52 -8.82 -1.51 3.26
N THR A 53 -9.53 -1.66 4.38
CA THR A 53 -8.97 -1.39 5.72
C THR A 53 -9.00 -2.66 6.54
N LEU A 54 -7.94 -3.48 6.41
CA LEU A 54 -7.78 -4.79 7.05
C LEU A 54 -7.37 -4.67 8.52
N ILE A 55 -8.06 -3.80 9.25
CA ILE A 55 -7.93 -3.60 10.69
C ILE A 55 -9.31 -3.32 11.27
N ARG A 56 -9.50 -3.64 12.54
CA ARG A 56 -10.74 -3.35 13.24
C ARG A 56 -10.62 -2.02 13.96
N SER A 57 -11.49 -1.07 13.61
CA SER A 57 -11.60 0.20 14.34
C SER A 57 -12.45 0.02 15.59
N SER A 58 -11.98 0.52 16.72
CA SER A 58 -12.80 0.73 17.92
C SER A 58 -13.24 2.20 18.04
N SER A 59 -14.31 2.44 18.79
CA SER A 59 -14.82 3.78 19.14
C SER A 59 -13.74 4.67 19.77
N ASN A 60 -12.73 4.07 20.40
CA ASN A 60 -11.68 4.78 21.13
C ASN A 60 -10.45 5.10 20.26
N ARG A 61 -10.56 5.03 18.92
CA ARG A 61 -9.43 5.17 17.98
C ARG A 61 -8.30 4.16 18.18
N HIS A 62 -8.54 3.11 18.95
CA HIS A 62 -7.65 1.96 19.01
C HIS A 62 -7.92 1.08 17.79
N PHE A 63 -6.85 0.71 17.10
CA PHE A 63 -6.88 -0.26 16.02
C PHE A 63 -6.57 -1.63 16.61
N PHE A 64 -7.39 -2.61 16.25
CA PHE A 64 -7.17 -4.01 16.61
C PHE A 64 -6.89 -4.81 15.34
N SER A 65 -6.03 -5.81 15.47
CA SER A 65 -5.79 -6.81 14.45
C SER A 65 -7.11 -7.46 14.04
N LEU A 66 -7.20 -7.83 12.75
CA LEU A 66 -8.20 -8.81 12.33
C LEU A 66 -7.96 -10.12 13.08
N ARG A 67 -9.03 -10.89 13.32
CA ARG A 67 -8.87 -12.26 13.79
C ARG A 67 -8.10 -13.07 12.75
N ASP A 68 -7.23 -13.96 13.18
CA ASP A 68 -6.39 -14.76 12.28
C ASP A 68 -7.22 -15.52 11.22
N GLU A 69 -8.35 -16.09 11.62
CA GLU A 69 -9.30 -16.77 10.72
C GLU A 69 -9.79 -15.86 9.58
N MET A 70 -10.07 -14.59 9.90
CA MET A 70 -10.49 -13.61 8.89
C MET A 70 -9.31 -13.26 7.99
N LEU A 71 -8.14 -13.03 8.58
CA LEU A 71 -6.94 -12.68 7.85
C LEU A 71 -6.50 -13.81 6.90
N ASP A 72 -6.53 -15.06 7.35
CA ASP A 72 -6.24 -16.25 6.53
C ASP A 72 -7.18 -16.34 5.34
N ARG A 73 -8.48 -16.16 5.56
CA ARG A 73 -9.44 -16.14 4.47
C ARG A 73 -9.18 -14.99 3.50
N PHE A 74 -8.80 -13.81 4.00
CA PHE A 74 -8.40 -12.71 3.13
C PHE A 74 -7.20 -13.09 2.26
N CYS A 75 -6.14 -13.62 2.86
CA CYS A 75 -4.92 -13.97 2.15
C CYS A 75 -5.12 -15.11 1.14
N LEU A 76 -5.88 -16.14 1.50
CA LEU A 76 -6.00 -17.36 0.69
C LEU A 76 -7.12 -17.29 -0.35
N GLU A 77 -8.21 -16.57 -0.06
CA GLU A 77 -9.41 -16.62 -0.91
C GLU A 77 -9.79 -15.26 -1.50
N ILE A 78 -9.66 -14.18 -0.74
CA ILE A 78 -10.25 -12.89 -1.12
C ILE A 78 -9.27 -12.03 -1.94
N LEU A 79 -8.12 -11.74 -1.36
CA LEU A 79 -7.08 -10.89 -1.95
C LEU A 79 -6.62 -11.38 -3.32
N PRO A 80 -6.40 -12.69 -3.59
CA PRO A 80 -6.04 -13.16 -4.93
C PRO A 80 -7.03 -12.78 -6.03
N LYS A 81 -8.28 -12.47 -5.67
CA LYS A 81 -9.34 -12.12 -6.63
C LYS A 81 -9.53 -10.61 -6.79
N ILE A 82 -9.07 -9.82 -5.82
CA ILE A 82 -9.32 -8.36 -5.78
C ILE A 82 -8.05 -7.51 -5.77
N HIS A 83 -6.86 -8.08 -5.57
CA HIS A 83 -5.61 -7.35 -5.36
C HIS A 83 -5.32 -6.28 -6.43
N ARG A 84 -5.58 -6.58 -7.72
CA ARG A 84 -5.41 -5.62 -8.82
C ARG A 84 -6.39 -4.46 -8.80
N LYS A 85 -7.43 -4.47 -7.97
CA LYS A 85 -8.39 -3.37 -7.86
C LYS A 85 -8.13 -2.51 -6.64
N ILE A 86 -7.27 -2.96 -5.72
CA ILE A 86 -6.98 -2.24 -4.48
C ILE A 86 -6.04 -1.09 -4.82
N GLU A 87 -6.52 0.13 -4.61
CA GLU A 87 -5.76 1.38 -4.74
C GLU A 87 -5.23 1.84 -3.38
N TRP A 88 -6.00 1.60 -2.32
CA TRP A 88 -5.64 1.95 -0.95
C TRP A 88 -5.81 0.75 -0.03
N LEU A 89 -4.73 0.38 0.64
CA LEU A 89 -4.71 -0.68 1.64
C LEU A 89 -4.26 -0.12 3.00
N THR A 90 -5.05 -0.34 4.04
CA THR A 90 -4.64 -0.09 5.44
C THR A 90 -4.50 -1.44 6.14
N VAL A 91 -3.32 -1.71 6.70
CA VAL A 91 -2.99 -2.98 7.36
C VAL A 91 -2.22 -2.75 8.65
N GLU A 92 -2.27 -3.72 9.55
CA GLU A 92 -1.36 -3.78 10.67
C GLU A 92 0.02 -4.27 10.22
N SER A 93 1.10 -3.72 10.82
CA SER A 93 2.48 -4.11 10.52
C SER A 93 2.72 -5.61 10.61
N LEU A 94 2.23 -6.25 11.68
CA LEU A 94 2.34 -7.69 11.92
C LEU A 94 1.65 -8.56 10.86
N SER A 95 0.65 -8.02 10.17
CA SER A 95 -0.09 -8.74 9.13
C SER A 95 0.49 -8.50 7.73
N MET A 96 1.41 -7.55 7.60
CA MET A 96 1.93 -7.09 6.31
C MET A 96 2.55 -8.23 5.51
N GLU A 97 3.46 -9.01 6.10
CA GLU A 97 4.11 -10.13 5.41
C GLU A 97 3.08 -11.09 4.81
N ARG A 98 2.09 -11.50 5.60
CA ARG A 98 1.02 -12.42 5.14
C ARG A 98 0.21 -11.85 3.98
N ILE A 99 -0.10 -10.55 4.00
CA ILE A 99 -0.93 -9.88 3.00
C ILE A 99 -0.17 -9.64 1.70
N PHE A 100 1.12 -9.32 1.78
CA PHE A 100 1.96 -9.05 0.63
C PHE A 100 2.55 -10.31 -0.01
N LEU A 101 2.53 -11.46 0.68
CA LEU A 101 2.83 -12.76 0.07
C LEU A 101 1.80 -13.21 -0.96
N VAL A 102 0.61 -12.60 -0.97
CA VAL A 102 -0.54 -13.11 -1.72
C VAL A 102 -0.37 -12.92 -3.23
N ASP A 103 -0.07 -11.71 -3.69
CA ASP A 103 0.00 -11.40 -5.13
C ASP A 103 0.55 -9.98 -5.40
N ASP A 104 0.60 -9.58 -6.69
CA ASP A 104 1.04 -8.28 -7.20
C ASP A 104 -0.04 -7.19 -7.08
N TYR A 105 0.16 -6.24 -6.16
CA TYR A 105 -0.70 -5.08 -5.95
C TYR A 105 -0.38 -3.93 -6.93
N SER A 106 -0.51 -4.21 -8.23
CA SER A 106 -0.13 -3.31 -9.32
C SER A 106 -0.87 -1.97 -9.39
N ASN A 107 -2.04 -1.84 -8.75
CA ASN A 107 -2.81 -0.60 -8.68
C ASN A 107 -2.74 0.10 -7.31
N LEU A 108 -2.02 -0.46 -6.34
CA LEU A 108 -1.95 0.07 -4.99
C LEU A 108 -1.16 1.37 -4.95
N CYS A 109 -1.83 2.52 -4.85
CA CYS A 109 -1.18 3.81 -4.80
C CYS A 109 -0.94 4.31 -3.36
N GLN A 110 -1.63 3.74 -2.37
CA GLN A 110 -1.50 4.12 -0.97
C GLN A 110 -1.52 2.90 -0.03
N LEU A 111 -0.50 2.82 0.84
CA LEU A 111 -0.40 1.85 1.93
C LEU A 111 -0.32 2.59 3.27
N ASP A 112 -1.27 2.32 4.15
CA ASP A 112 -1.24 2.82 5.52
C ASP A 112 -0.90 1.65 6.46
N LEU A 113 0.19 1.78 7.20
CA LEU A 113 0.59 0.85 8.24
C LEU A 113 0.16 1.39 9.61
N VAL A 114 -0.52 0.56 10.39
CA VAL A 114 -0.89 0.89 11.78
C VAL A 114 -0.22 -0.04 12.78
N SER A 115 -0.20 0.39 14.04
CA SER A 115 0.33 -0.37 15.18
C SER A 115 1.80 -0.77 15.04
N ILE A 116 2.59 0.02 14.29
CA ILE A 116 4.01 -0.26 14.08
C ILE A 116 4.74 -0.20 15.43
N GLN A 117 5.25 -1.35 15.88
CA GLN A 117 6.15 -1.37 17.03
C GLN A 117 7.55 -0.95 16.60
N TRP A 118 8.25 -0.20 17.45
CA TRP A 118 9.60 0.30 17.12
C TRP A 118 10.59 -0.82 16.79
N LYS A 119 10.48 -1.96 17.48
CA LYS A 119 11.29 -3.17 17.21
C LYS A 119 10.97 -3.84 15.87
N GLU A 120 9.75 -3.68 15.37
CA GLU A 120 9.35 -4.16 14.05
C GLU A 120 9.84 -3.23 12.96
N LEU A 121 9.85 -1.91 13.21
CA LEU A 121 10.59 -0.95 12.38
C LEU A 121 12.05 -1.42 12.27
N GLU A 122 12.77 -1.61 13.38
CA GLU A 122 14.16 -2.05 13.35
C GLU A 122 14.38 -3.35 12.53
N ARG A 123 13.44 -4.31 12.60
CA ARG A 123 13.48 -5.54 11.78
C ARG A 123 13.15 -5.33 10.30
N LEU A 124 12.19 -4.45 9.99
CA LEU A 124 11.86 -4.06 8.62
C LEU A 124 12.98 -3.19 8.01
N PHE A 125 13.80 -2.56 8.85
CA PHE A 125 14.80 -1.55 8.50
C PHE A 125 16.19 -1.88 9.11
N ASP A 126 16.61 -3.15 9.07
CA ASP A 126 17.88 -3.68 9.62
C ASP A 126 19.05 -2.69 9.50
N GLU A 127 19.88 -2.56 10.56
CA GLU A 127 20.85 -1.46 10.69
C GLU A 127 21.92 -1.41 9.58
N GLU A 128 22.30 -2.55 9.00
CA GLU A 128 23.21 -2.64 7.85
C GLU A 128 22.54 -2.31 6.50
N ASN A 129 21.21 -2.23 6.48
CA ASN A 129 20.37 -1.96 5.30
C ASN A 129 19.59 -0.64 5.41
N PHE A 130 19.89 0.27 6.35
CA PHE A 130 19.31 1.62 6.36
C PHE A 130 19.50 2.37 5.03
N ALA A 131 20.55 2.03 4.27
CA ALA A 131 20.82 2.57 2.93
C ALA A 131 20.05 1.84 1.80
N ARG A 132 19.50 0.65 2.07
CA ARG A 132 18.63 -0.12 1.18
C ARG A 132 17.19 -0.07 1.69
N CYS A 133 16.72 1.14 1.92
CA CYS A 133 15.29 1.35 2.05
C CYS A 133 14.64 0.92 0.72
N HIS A 134 14.02 -0.26 0.70
CA HIS A 134 12.98 -0.55 -0.27
C HIS A 134 11.82 0.40 0.06
N TYR A 135 11.94 1.62 -0.44
CA TYR A 135 10.88 2.61 -0.50
C TYR A 135 9.72 1.96 -1.30
N TYR A 136 8.88 1.20 -0.62
CA TYR A 136 7.57 0.78 -1.13
C TYR A 136 6.57 1.94 -1.08
N SER A 137 7.00 3.15 -0.69
CA SER A 137 6.40 4.38 -1.20
C SER A 137 6.64 4.40 -2.71
N TYR A 138 5.63 3.96 -3.44
CA TYR A 138 5.55 3.94 -4.90
C TYR A 138 6.47 5.01 -5.55
N PRO A 139 7.48 4.63 -6.37
CA PRO A 139 8.32 5.59 -7.08
C PRO A 139 7.51 6.55 -7.98
N TYR A 140 6.23 6.24 -8.21
CA TYR A 140 5.26 7.02 -8.97
C TYR A 140 4.56 8.15 -8.19
N THR A 141 4.75 8.30 -6.87
CA THR A 141 4.21 9.45 -6.10
C THR A 141 5.26 10.16 -5.24
N MET A 142 6.43 9.55 -5.05
CA MET A 142 7.54 10.13 -4.31
C MET A 142 8.00 11.46 -4.92
N LYS A 143 7.89 12.55 -4.16
CA LYS A 143 8.32 13.89 -4.57
C LYS A 143 9.76 14.22 -4.18
N ASN A 144 10.26 13.62 -3.10
CA ASN A 144 11.59 13.87 -2.56
C ASN A 144 12.35 12.54 -2.46
N TYR A 145 13.62 12.53 -2.85
CA TYR A 145 14.51 11.37 -2.69
C TYR A 145 15.81 11.82 -2.04
N ASP A 146 15.93 11.54 -0.74
CA ASP A 146 17.05 12.00 0.07
C ASP A 146 18.15 10.93 0.16
N LYS A 147 19.38 11.39 0.38
CA LYS A 147 20.59 10.57 0.63
C LYS A 147 20.97 9.61 -0.50
N ILE A 148 20.89 10.07 -1.75
CA ILE A 148 21.39 9.31 -2.89
C ILE A 148 22.92 9.30 -2.85
N SER A 149 23.53 8.11 -2.76
CA SER A 149 24.99 7.96 -2.74
C SER A 149 25.58 7.65 -4.11
N ASN A 150 26.91 7.64 -4.20
CA ASN A 150 27.68 7.30 -5.41
C ASN A 150 27.29 5.96 -6.03
N ASN A 151 26.75 5.04 -5.22
CA ASN A 151 26.32 3.70 -5.62
C ASN A 151 24.92 3.65 -6.27
N PHE A 152 24.32 4.82 -6.56
CA PHE A 152 23.00 4.90 -7.16
C PHE A 152 22.88 4.04 -8.44
N PRO A 153 21.99 3.03 -8.47
CA PRO A 153 21.93 2.08 -9.57
C PRO A 153 21.35 2.71 -10.86
N GLY A 154 20.71 3.87 -10.78
CA GLY A 154 19.94 4.47 -11.86
C GLY A 154 18.45 4.15 -11.72
N GLY A 155 17.69 4.33 -12.79
CA GLY A 155 16.24 4.10 -12.82
C GLY A 155 15.52 5.27 -13.48
N LEU A 156 14.19 5.30 -13.39
CA LEU A 156 13.38 6.41 -13.90
C LEU A 156 12.32 6.83 -12.88
N PHE A 157 12.49 8.03 -12.33
CA PHE A 157 11.70 8.55 -11.22
C PHE A 157 10.97 9.83 -11.66
N LYS A 158 9.91 9.66 -12.45
CA LYS A 158 9.17 10.77 -13.08
C LYS A 158 8.48 11.72 -12.09
N CYS A 159 8.24 11.29 -10.85
CA CYS A 159 7.47 12.07 -9.87
C CYS A 159 8.35 12.79 -8.85
N VAL A 160 9.64 12.44 -8.79
CA VAL A 160 10.61 13.12 -7.94
C VAL A 160 10.86 14.51 -8.49
N ARG A 161 10.88 15.49 -7.59
CA ARG A 161 11.13 16.91 -7.86
C ARG A 161 12.32 17.43 -7.08
N GLN A 162 12.66 16.78 -5.96
CA GLN A 162 13.76 17.18 -5.12
C GLN A 162 14.61 15.97 -4.77
N ILE A 163 15.93 16.12 -4.84
CA ILE A 163 16.86 15.10 -4.36
C ILE A 163 17.88 15.71 -3.40
N SER A 164 18.38 14.88 -2.48
CA SER A 164 19.63 15.14 -1.81
C SER A 164 20.66 14.06 -2.15
N LEU A 165 21.87 14.51 -2.46
CA LEU A 165 23.01 13.67 -2.76
C LEU A 165 23.96 13.72 -1.57
N PHE A 166 24.51 12.57 -1.21
CA PHE A 166 25.57 12.47 -0.21
C PHE A 166 26.74 11.68 -0.80
N ASP A 167 27.95 12.18 -0.62
CA ASP A 167 29.17 11.59 -1.16
C ASP A 167 29.85 10.65 -0.15
N GLU A 168 30.02 9.39 -0.54
CA GLU A 168 30.98 8.48 0.09
C GLU A 168 32.39 8.74 -0.45
N HIS A 169 32.48 9.25 -1.68
CA HIS A 169 33.70 9.68 -2.37
C HIS A 169 33.36 10.77 -3.40
N PRO A 170 34.35 11.51 -3.95
CA PRO A 170 34.08 12.58 -4.92
C PRO A 170 33.22 12.11 -6.10
N PHE A 171 32.16 12.87 -6.42
CA PHE A 171 31.25 12.57 -7.52
C PHE A 171 31.98 12.70 -8.86
N GLN A 172 31.88 11.67 -9.69
CA GLN A 172 32.39 11.67 -11.05
C GLN A 172 31.36 12.30 -12.00
N HIS A 173 31.81 12.81 -13.15
CA HIS A 173 30.91 13.42 -14.14
C HIS A 173 29.77 12.47 -14.55
N ASP A 174 30.09 11.19 -14.77
CA ASP A 174 29.14 10.16 -15.18
C ASP A 174 28.02 9.93 -14.16
N PHE A 175 28.28 10.19 -12.88
CA PHE A 175 27.26 10.13 -11.83
C PHE A 175 26.16 11.17 -12.09
N PHE A 176 26.52 12.41 -12.40
CA PHE A 176 25.55 13.46 -12.69
C PHE A 176 24.78 13.21 -13.98
N ILE A 177 25.41 12.59 -14.98
CA ILE A 177 24.70 12.10 -16.18
C ILE A 177 23.61 11.11 -15.75
N LYS A 178 23.97 10.13 -14.92
CA LYS A 178 23.04 9.11 -14.40
C LYS A 178 21.89 9.71 -13.60
N ILE A 179 22.17 10.71 -12.76
CA ILE A 179 21.15 11.49 -12.03
C ILE A 179 20.21 12.22 -13.00
N SER A 180 20.76 12.91 -14.01
CA SER A 180 19.94 13.67 -14.97
C SER A 180 18.98 12.77 -15.77
N GLN A 181 19.42 11.56 -16.11
CA GLN A 181 18.59 10.57 -16.80
C GLN A 181 17.51 9.98 -15.89
N ALA A 182 17.86 9.76 -14.62
CA ALA A 182 16.94 9.15 -13.67
C ALA A 182 15.84 10.11 -13.17
N PHE A 183 16.11 11.42 -13.14
CA PHE A 183 15.23 12.45 -12.59
C PHE A 183 14.92 13.54 -13.63
N PRO A 184 14.17 13.24 -14.71
CA PRO A 184 13.96 14.18 -15.82
C PRO A 184 13.18 15.46 -15.47
N PHE A 185 12.52 15.49 -14.32
CA PHE A 185 11.71 16.63 -13.85
C PHE A 185 12.25 17.22 -12.54
N LEU A 186 13.56 17.07 -12.29
CA LEU A 186 14.20 17.58 -11.08
C LEU A 186 14.12 19.12 -11.01
N GLN A 187 13.65 19.63 -9.88
CA GLN A 187 13.53 21.07 -9.60
C GLN A 187 14.58 21.53 -8.57
N LYS A 188 14.98 20.64 -7.66
CA LYS A 188 15.94 20.95 -6.61
C LYS A 188 16.92 19.79 -6.41
N LEU A 189 18.20 20.13 -6.38
CA LEU A 189 19.28 19.22 -6.02
C LEU A 189 20.02 19.83 -4.84
N THR A 190 20.10 19.08 -3.74
CA THR A 190 20.89 19.45 -2.56
C THR A 190 22.12 18.56 -2.51
N LEU A 191 23.30 19.15 -2.34
CA LEU A 191 24.52 18.40 -2.03
C LEU A 191 24.72 18.47 -0.52
N GLU A 192 24.65 17.34 0.15
CA GLU A 192 24.96 17.20 1.56
C GLU A 192 26.37 16.62 1.65
N ASN A 193 27.32 17.43 2.10
CA ASN A 193 28.66 16.94 2.37
C ASN A 193 28.93 17.05 3.87
N SER A 194 28.93 15.91 4.56
CA SER A 194 29.13 15.88 6.02
C SER A 194 30.61 15.83 6.40
N GLN A 195 31.52 15.63 5.44
CA GLN A 195 32.97 15.58 5.65
C GLN A 195 33.68 16.45 4.60
N PRO A 196 34.55 17.39 4.96
CA PRO A 196 35.31 18.14 3.97
C PRO A 196 36.17 17.18 3.12
N GLN A 197 36.04 17.25 1.80
CA GLN A 197 36.89 16.50 0.86
C GLN A 197 38.31 17.06 0.93
N ASN A 198 39.30 16.20 1.22
CA ASN A 198 40.73 16.52 1.14
C ASN A 198 41.24 16.49 -0.30
#